data_AF-A0A160TF84-F1
#
_entry.id   AF-A0A160TF84-F1
#
_cell.length_a   1.000
_cell.length_b   1.000
_cell.length_c   1.000
_cell.angle_alpha   90.00
_cell.angle_beta   90.00
_cell.angle_gamma   90.00
#
_symmetry.space_group_name_H-M   'P 1'
#
loop_
_entity.id
_entity.type
_entity.pdbx_description
1 polymer ?
#
loop_
_entity_poly.entity_id
_entity_poly.type
_entity_poly.pdbx_seq_one_letter_code
_entity_poly.pdbx_strand_id
1 'polypeptide(L)' 'MREAERKGWNDQVNTGGHFISLNYATSYMRGEAIETFVYKIADGQAKLAGYNVNSDALIIN' A
#
# COMPACT_ATOMS: atom_id res chain seq x y z
N MET A 1 10.43 -2.14 -17.87
CA MET A 1 8.96 -2.13 -17.74
C MET A 1 8.65 -2.14 -16.25
N ARG A 2 7.77 -1.27 -15.75
CA ARG A 2 7.30 -1.33 -14.35
C ARG A 2 5.91 -1.95 -14.41
N GLU A 3 5.75 -3.11 -13.80
CA GLU A 3 4.47 -3.79 -13.68
C GLU A 3 4.04 -3.72 -12.23
N ALA A 4 2.78 -3.35 -11.98
CA ALA A 4 2.22 -3.26 -10.65
C ALA A 4 0.90 -4.02 -10.61
N GLU A 5 0.83 -5.04 -9.76
CA GLU A 5 -0.34 -5.88 -9.58
C GLU A 5 -0.93 -5.64 -8.19
N ARG A 6 -2.22 -5.33 -8.11
CA ARG A 6 -2.91 -5.19 -6.82
C ARG A 6 -3.11 -6.57 -6.21
N LYS A 7 -2.37 -6.87 -5.14
CA LYS A 7 -2.44 -8.14 -4.42
C LYS A 7 -3.55 -8.18 -3.38
N GLY A 8 -3.93 -7.03 -2.83
CA GLY A 8 -4.90 -6.99 -1.76
C GLY A 8 -5.66 -5.69 -1.64
N TRP A 9 -6.90 -5.81 -1.21
CA TRP A 9 -7.76 -4.73 -0.78
C TRP A 9 -8.37 -5.12 0.56
N ASN A 10 -8.16 -4.29 1.58
CA ASN A 10 -8.76 -4.47 2.88
C ASN A 10 -9.51 -3.20 3.27
N ASP A 11 -10.81 -3.36 3.54
CA ASP A 11 -11.67 -2.30 4.05
C ASP A 11 -12.00 -2.61 5.51
N GLN A 12 -11.53 -1.76 6.40
CA GLN A 12 -11.70 -1.93 7.84
C GLN A 12 -12.46 -0.75 8.42
N VAL A 13 -13.64 -1.03 8.95
CA VAL A 13 -14.45 -0.08 9.74
C VAL A 13 -14.46 -0.54 11.18
N ASN A 14 -13.97 0.30 12.09
CA ASN A 14 -14.00 0.03 13.53
C ASN A 14 -14.31 1.30 14.34
N THR A 15 -14.34 1.18 15.68
CA THR A 15 -14.61 2.31 16.58
C THR A 15 -13.57 3.43 16.49
N GLY A 16 -12.39 3.17 15.93
CA GLY A 16 -11.34 4.15 15.64
C GLY A 16 -11.43 4.81 14.26
N GLY A 17 -12.35 4.38 13.40
CA GLY A 17 -12.62 4.97 12.09
C GLY A 17 -12.70 3.97 10.94
N HIS A 18 -12.75 4.50 9.72
CA HIS A 18 -12.79 3.74 8.47
C HIS A 18 -11.44 3.86 7.76
N PHE A 19 -10.79 2.73 7.50
CA PHE A 19 -9.49 2.64 6.85
C PHE A 19 -9.54 1.68 5.67
N ILE A 20 -8.93 2.10 4.56
CA ILE A 20 -8.75 1.26 3.38
C ILE A 20 -7.25 1.01 3.20
N SER A 21 -6.84 -0.25 3.18
CA SER A 21 -5.47 -0.65 2.89
C SER A 21 -5.38 -1.29 1.51
N LEU A 22 -4.49 -0.78 0.65
CA LEU A 22 -4.19 -1.33 -0.67
C LEU A 22 -2.78 -1.92 -0.65
N ASN A 23 -2.65 -3.16 -1.13
CA ASN A 23 -1.35 -3.80 -1.29
C ASN A 23 -1.08 -4.05 -2.78
N TYR A 24 0.06 -3.58 -3.26
CA TYR A 24 0.54 -3.78 -4.62
C TYR A 24 1.86 -4.53 -4.59
N ALA A 25 2.02 -5.51 -5.48
CA ALA A 25 3.34 -6.04 -5.83
C ALA A 25 3.79 -5.33 -7.09
N THR A 26 4.94 -4.65 -7.01
CA THR A 26 5.52 -3.87 -8.09
C THR A 26 6.87 -4.45 -8.45
N SER A 27 7.03 -4.84 -9.71
CA SER A 27 8.30 -5.29 -10.27
C SER A 27 9.09 -4.09 -10.80
N TYR A 28 10.21 -3.78 -10.15
CA TYR A 28 11.15 -2.75 -10.59
C TYR A 28 12.34 -3.38 -11.30
N MET A 29 13.12 -2.57 -12.03
CA MET A 29 14.33 -3.06 -12.74
C MET A 29 15.38 -3.67 -11.81
N ARG A 30 15.37 -3.31 -10.52
CA ARG A 30 16.36 -3.76 -9.53
C ARG A 30 15.83 -4.83 -8.56
N GLY A 31 14.57 -5.26 -8.70
CA GLY A 31 13.95 -6.24 -7.83
C GLY A 31 12.46 -6.00 -7.63
N GLU A 32 11.82 -6.92 -6.91
CA GLU A 32 10.41 -6.81 -6.55
C GLU A 32 10.23 -5.89 -5.33
N ALA A 33 9.05 -5.30 -5.22
CA ALA A 33 8.65 -4.51 -4.07
C ALA A 33 7.17 -4.73 -3.76
N ILE A 34 6.83 -4.65 -2.48
CA ILE A 34 5.47 -4.60 -1.99
C ILE A 34 5.21 -3.17 -1.52
N GLU A 35 4.22 -2.53 -2.14
CA GLU A 35 3.75 -1.19 -1.80
C GLU A 35 2.42 -1.30 -1.05
N THR A 36 2.38 -0.77 0.17
CA THR A 36 1.17 -0.70 1.00
C THR A 36 0.74 0.75 1.16
N PHE A 37 -0.50 1.04 0.77
CA PHE A 37 -1.14 2.34 0.95
C PHE A 37 -2.25 2.21 1.97
N VAL A 38 -2.27 3.09 2.98
CA VAL A 38 -3.34 3.15 3.98
C VAL A 38 -4.05 4.49 3.84
N TYR A 39 -5.33 4.44 3.50
CA TYR A 39 -6.21 5.59 3.44
C TYR A 39 -7.13 5.59 4.66
N LYS A 40 -7.32 6.77 5.25
CA LYS A 40 -8.41 7.02 6.20
C LYS A 40 -9.57 7.64 5.44
N ILE A 41 -10.76 7.06 5.57
CA ILE A 41 -11.98 7.68 5.08
C ILE A 41 -12.50 8.61 6.16
N ALA A 42 -12.52 9.90 5.84
CA ALA A 42 -13.03 10.94 6.73
C ALA A 42 -13.79 11.97 5.87
N ASP A 43 -14.95 12.40 6.33
CA ASP A 43 -15.78 13.40 5.65
C ASP A 43 -16.16 12.99 4.20
N GLY A 44 -16.32 11.68 3.95
CA GLY A 44 -16.58 11.13 2.63
C GLY A 44 -15.38 11.15 1.66
N GLN A 45 -14.18 11.47 2.15
CA GLN A 45 -12.95 11.56 1.35
C GLN A 45 -11.91 10.54 1.81
N ALA A 46 -11.18 9.97 0.86
CA ALA A 46 -10.03 9.11 1.14
C ALA A 46 -8.77 9.97 1.31
N LYS A 47 -8.26 10.06 2.53
CA LYS A 47 -7.02 10.79 2.86
C LYS A 47 -5.89 9.79 3.07
N LEU A 48 -4.76 9.96 2.38
CA LEU A 48 -3.61 9.08 2.56
C LEU A 48 -3.04 9.26 3.97
N ALA A 49 -3.16 8.22 4.80
CA ALA A 49 -2.71 8.21 6.19
C ALA A 49 -1.34 7.54 6.34
N GLY A 50 -0.97 6.65 5.42
CA GLY A 50 0.33 6.00 5.44
C GLY A 50 0.69 5.41 4.07
N TYR A 51 1.99 5.39 3.80
CA TYR A 51 2.58 4.71 2.65
C TYR A 51 3.83 3.98 3.12
N ASN A 52 3.93 2.70 2.77
CA ASN A 52 5.09 1.88 3.06
C ASN A 52 5.50 1.14 1.78
N VAL A 53 6.81 1.08 1.51
CA VAL A 53 7.39 0.27 0.45
C VAL A 53 8.43 -0.65 1.06
N ASN A 54 8.25 -1.94 0.84
CA ASN A 54 9.23 -2.96 1.18
C ASN A 54 9.76 -3.54 -0.13
N SER A 55 11.06 -3.39 -0.40
CA SER A 55 11.69 -3.94 -1.58
C SER A 55 12.95 -4.68 -1.18
N ASP A 56 13.13 -5.88 -1.71
CA ASP A 56 14.35 -6.66 -1.50
C ASP A 56 15.58 -5.91 -2.02
N ALA A 57 15.41 -5.05 -3.04
CA ALA A 57 16.47 -4.20 -3.58
C ALA A 57 16.88 -3.03 -2.65
N LEU A 58 16.06 -2.71 -1.64
CA LEU A 58 16.38 -1.71 -0.61
C LEU A 58 17.04 -2.35 0.62
N ILE A 59 17.08 -3.69 0.71
CA ILE A 59 17.83 -4.41 1.73
C ILE A 59 19.29 -4.42 1.29
N ILE A 60 20.05 -3.41 1.73
CA ILE A 60 21.49 -3.35 1.54
C ILE A 60 22.12 -4.22 2.65
N ASN A 61 22.75 -5.33 2.28
CA ASN A 61 23.62 -6.10 3.17
C ASN A 61 25.09 -5.78 2.91
#